data_AF-A0A8J4QUI5-F1
#
_entry.id   AF-A0A8J4QUI5-F1
#
_cell.length_a   1.000
_cell.length_b   1.000
_cell.length_c   1.000
_cell.angle_alpha   90.00
_cell.angle_beta   90.00
_cell.angle_gamma   90.00
#
_symmetry.space_group_name_H-M   'P 1'
#
loop_
_entity.id
_entity.type
_entity.pdbx_description
1 polymer ?
#
loop_
_entity_poly.entity_id
_entity_poly.type
_entity_poly.pdbx_seq_one_letter_code
_entity_poly.pdbx_strand_id
1 'polypeptide(L)' 'MFGGWDLMTDLVTSIHENWFCARCMNTSKPAGEGAIIMQTAAFLLVALYDGSIGSASRAMAAVDQFAWQLGRRNL' A
#
# COMPACT_ATOMS: atom_id res chain seq x y z
N MET A 1 26.20 17.46 4.89
CA MET A 1 25.30 17.44 3.71
C MET A 1 25.94 16.58 2.64
N PHE A 2 25.62 15.29 2.61
CA PHE A 2 26.04 14.36 1.55
C PHE A 2 24.93 13.31 1.40
N GLY A 3 24.40 13.14 0.18
CA GLY A 3 23.68 11.94 -0.25
C GLY A 3 22.15 11.99 -0.24
N GLY A 4 21.53 12.70 -1.19
CA GLY A 4 20.09 12.72 -1.43
C GLY A 4 19.53 11.45 -2.08
N TRP A 5 19.66 10.31 -1.39
CA TRP A 5 19.02 9.03 -1.72
C TRP A 5 18.63 8.29 -0.44
N ASP A 6 17.91 8.95 0.48
CA ASP A 6 17.07 8.20 1.41
C ASP A 6 15.98 7.53 0.58
N LEU A 7 16.33 6.42 -0.08
CA LEU A 7 15.41 5.51 -0.73
C LEU A 7 14.34 5.20 0.32
N MET A 8 13.08 5.45 -0.02
CA MET A 8 11.97 5.14 0.86
C MET A 8 12.08 3.66 1.26
N THR A 9 12.37 3.42 2.53
CA THR A 9 12.64 2.06 3.02
C THR A 9 11.34 1.51 3.57
N ASP A 10 10.63 0.80 2.69
CA ASP A 10 9.38 0.14 3.05
C ASP A 10 9.65 -1.27 3.61
N LEU A 11 9.17 -1.51 4.83
CA LEU A 11 9.18 -2.82 5.46
C LEU A 11 7.83 -3.51 5.20
N VAL A 12 7.85 -4.69 4.60
CA VAL A 12 6.64 -5.51 4.43
C VAL A 12 6.18 -6.02 5.79
N THR A 13 4.96 -5.64 6.19
CA THR A 13 4.38 -6.00 7.50
C THR A 13 3.43 -7.20 7.42
N SER A 14 2.87 -7.47 6.24
CA SER A 14 1.92 -8.57 6.05
C SER A 14 1.95 -9.04 4.61
N ILE A 15 1.88 -10.36 4.43
CA ILE A 15 1.84 -11.03 3.13
C ILE A 15 0.69 -12.02 3.14
N HIS A 16 -0.16 -11.92 2.15
CA HIS A 16 -1.25 -12.85 1.86
C HIS A 16 -1.17 -13.26 0.38
N GLU A 17 -1.98 -14.24 -0.02
CA GLU A 17 -1.89 -14.87 -1.36
C GLU A 17 -1.93 -13.86 -2.51
N ASN A 18 -2.71 -12.79 -2.39
CA ASN A 18 -2.87 -11.78 -3.44
C ASN A 18 -2.67 -10.33 -2.96
N TRP A 19 -2.22 -10.10 -1.72
CA TRP A 19 -1.95 -8.75 -1.24
C TRP A 19 -0.81 -8.66 -0.22
N PHE A 20 -0.19 -7.48 -0.18
CA PHE A 20 0.96 -7.15 0.64
C PHE A 20 0.74 -5.79 1.30
N CYS A 21 1.09 -5.68 2.58
CA CYS A 21 1.17 -4.41 3.29
C CYS A 21 2.63 -4.04 3.52
N ALA A 22 2.99 -2.79 3.26
CA ALA A 22 4.29 -2.26 3.58
C ALA A 22 4.18 -0.92 4.32
N ARG A 23 5.11 -0.68 5.25
CA ARG A 23 5.22 0.54 6.04
C ARG A 23 6.55 1.22 5.78
N CYS A 24 6.49 2.53 5.56
CA CYS A 24 7.70 3.33 5.41
C CYS A 24 8.36 3.52 6.78
N MET A 25 9.63 3.14 6.88
CA MET A 25 10.42 3.20 8.10
C MET A 25 11.11 4.56 8.27
N ASN A 26 11.42 5.26 7.18
CA ASN A 26 12.14 6.53 7.17
C ASN A 26 11.22 7.74 6.85
N THR A 27 9.92 7.59 7.06
CA THR A 27 8.97 8.69 6.80
C THR A 27 9.19 9.86 7.76
N SER A 28 9.17 11.07 7.22
CA SER A 28 9.16 12.31 8.01
C SER A 28 7.77 12.67 8.53
N LYS A 29 6.74 11.87 8.20
CA LYS A 29 5.36 12.14 8.58
C LYS A 29 5.08 11.59 9.98
N PRO A 30 4.63 12.42 10.94
CA PRO A 30 4.41 12.00 12.33
C PRO A 30 3.41 10.86 12.48
N ALA A 31 2.40 10.81 11.59
CA ALA A 31 1.38 9.77 11.60
C ALA A 31 1.83 8.47 10.89
N GLY A 32 2.98 8.52 10.23
CA GLY A 32 3.55 7.46 9.39
C GLY A 32 2.87 7.34 8.03
N GLU A 33 3.38 6.48 7.17
CA GLU A 33 2.78 6.19 5.85
C GLU A 33 3.13 4.77 5.40
N GLY A 34 2.49 4.32 4.32
CA GLY A 34 2.74 3.01 3.77
C GLY A 34 2.02 2.76 2.46
N ALA A 35 2.14 1.53 1.99
CA ALA A 35 1.54 1.07 0.75
C ALA A 35 0.81 -0.26 0.95
N ILE A 36 -0.33 -0.39 0.27
CA ILE A 36 -1.03 -1.64 0.05
C ILE A 36 -0.83 -2.03 -1.40
N ILE A 37 -0.36 -3.25 -1.64
CA ILE A 37 -0.22 -3.81 -2.98
C ILE A 37 -1.19 -4.99 -3.10
N MET A 38 -2.07 -4.98 -4.10
CA MET A 38 -2.96 -6.11 -4.39
C MET A 38 -2.80 -6.55 -5.84
N GLN A 39 -2.57 -7.84 -6.03
CA GLN A 39 -2.54 -8.46 -7.34
C GLN A 39 -3.93 -8.98 -7.71
N THR A 40 -4.40 -8.57 -8.87
CA THR A 40 -5.59 -9.11 -9.54
C THR A 40 -5.14 -9.95 -10.75
N ALA A 41 -6.10 -10.49 -11.52
CA ALA A 41 -5.76 -11.25 -12.72
C ALA A 41 -4.99 -10.42 -13.77
N ALA A 42 -5.28 -9.12 -13.89
CA ALA A 42 -4.73 -8.26 -14.94
C ALA A 42 -3.96 -7.04 -14.42
N PHE A 43 -4.12 -6.67 -13.15
CA PHE A 43 -3.56 -5.44 -12.57
C PHE A 43 -2.81 -5.68 -11.26
N LEU A 44 -1.80 -4.84 -11.04
CA LEU A 44 -1.22 -4.57 -9.72
C LEU A 44 -1.79 -3.25 -9.22
N LEU A 45 -2.59 -3.32 -8.17
CA LEU A 45 -3.14 -2.15 -7.49
C LEU A 45 -2.18 -1.71 -6.40
N VAL A 46 -1.81 -0.43 -6.40
CA VAL A 46 -0.94 0.17 -5.39
C VAL A 46 -1.69 1.33 -4.76
N ALA A 47 -2.05 1.20 -3.47
CA ALA A 47 -2.64 2.28 -2.69
C ALA A 47 -1.66 2.79 -1.64
N LEU A 48 -1.28 4.06 -1.79
CA LEU A 48 -0.49 4.78 -0.81
C LEU A 48 -1.42 5.40 0.23
N TYR A 49 -1.01 5.37 1.50
CA TYR A 49 -1.79 5.97 2.57
C TYR A 49 -0.91 6.70 3.57
N ASP A 50 -1.50 7.77 4.12
CA ASP A 50 -0.92 8.57 5.20
C ASP A 50 -1.63 8.25 6.52
N GLY A 51 -0.85 8.04 7.57
CA GLY A 51 -1.32 7.70 8.90
C GLY A 51 -0.95 6.29 9.35
N SER A 52 -1.50 5.93 10.50
CA SER A 52 -1.21 4.68 11.20
C SER A 52 -2.16 3.56 10.75
N ILE A 53 -2.49 2.63 11.66
CA ILE A 53 -3.27 1.43 11.36
C ILE A 53 -4.67 1.75 10.81
N GLY A 54 -5.33 2.81 11.29
CA GLY A 54 -6.67 3.18 10.81
C GLY A 54 -6.69 3.64 9.36
N SER A 55 -5.63 4.33 8.91
CA SER A 55 -5.48 4.69 7.49
C SER A 55 -5.11 3.49 6.63
N ALA A 56 -4.27 2.58 7.15
CA ALA A 56 -3.93 1.33 6.48
C ALA A 56 -5.20 0.49 6.22
N SER A 57 -6.06 0.32 7.23
CA SER A 57 -7.29 -0.45 7.10
C SER A 57 -8.27 0.18 6.09
N ARG A 58 -8.36 1.52 6.05
CA ARG A 58 -9.17 2.22 5.03
C ARG A 58 -8.60 2.04 3.62
N ALA A 59 -7.28 2.09 3.48
CA ALA A 59 -6.62 1.84 2.20
C ALA A 59 -6.88 0.40 1.71
N MET A 60 -6.77 -0.60 2.59
CA MET A 60 -7.13 -1.99 2.29
C MET A 60 -8.58 -2.12 1.80
N ALA A 61 -9.53 -1.54 2.54
CA ALA A 61 -10.94 -1.58 2.16
C ALA A 61 -11.20 -0.91 0.80
N ALA A 62 -10.53 0.21 0.52
CA ALA A 62 -10.64 0.90 -0.76
C ALA A 62 -10.05 0.08 -1.93
N VAL A 63 -8.89 -0.55 -1.72
CA VAL A 63 -8.25 -1.42 -2.73
C VAL A 63 -9.12 -2.63 -3.03
N ASP A 64 -9.67 -3.29 -2.00
CA ASP A 64 -10.56 -4.44 -2.14
C ASP A 64 -11.83 -4.08 -2.94
N GLN A 65 -12.47 -2.96 -2.58
CA GLN A 65 -13.62 -2.46 -3.34
C GLN A 65 -13.27 -2.15 -4.79
N PHE A 66 -12.10 -1.57 -5.05
CA PHE A 66 -11.67 -1.24 -6.40
C PHE A 66 -11.37 -2.49 -7.23
N ALA A 67 -10.68 -3.48 -6.66
CA ALA A 67 -10.45 -4.78 -7.29
C ALA A 67 -11.76 -5.48 -7.67
N TRP A 68 -12.76 -5.43 -6.80
CA TRP A 68 -14.09 -5.97 -7.07
C TRP A 68 -14.76 -5.28 -8.27
N GLN A 69 -14.63 -3.96 -8.40
CA GLN A 69 -15.17 -3.23 -9.55
C GLN A 69 -14.45 -3.57 -10.87
N LEU A 70 -13.13 -3.81 -10.82
CA LEU A 70 -12.36 -4.24 -11.99
C LEU A 70 -12.78 -5.65 -12.45
N GLY A 71 -12.89 -6.59 -11.50
CA GLY A 71 -13.36 -7.95 -11.80
C GLY A 71 -14.76 -7.98 -12.40
N ARG A 72 -15.67 -7.10 -11.95
CA ARG A 72 -17.02 -6.96 -12.54
C ARG A 72 -17.02 -6.42 -13.96
N ARG A 73 -16.01 -5.63 -14.34
CA ARG A 73 -15.89 -5.06 -15.68
C ARG A 73 -15.13 -5.97 -16.64
N ASN A 74 -14.68 -7.14 -16.17
CA ASN A 74 -13.90 -8.12 -16.92
C ASN A 74 -12.65 -7.50 -17.57
N LEU A 75 -12.08 -6.51 -16.88
CA LEU A 75 -10.83 -5.84 -17.23
C LEU A 75 -9.66 -6.54 -16.56
#